data_AF-A0A7V1EAD9-F1
#
_entry.id   AF-A0A7V1EAD9-F1
#
_cell.length_a   1.000
_cell.length_b   1.000
_cell.length_c   1.000
_cell.angle_alpha   90.00
_cell.angle_beta   90.00
_cell.angle_gamma   90.00
#
_symmetry.space_group_name_H-M   'P 1'
#
loop_
_entity.id
_entity.type
_entity.pdbx_description
1 polymer ?
#
loop_
_entity_poly.entity_id
_entity_poly.type
_entity_poly.pdbx_seq_one_letter_code
_entity_poly.pdbx_strand_id
1 'polypeptide(L)'
;MHEAWSLYEPVGYSQGQASITLPPEETLENAYSDELAMSISAEIETQIAELKKKASDRKYKKKKMAILNRIGTIYARYGLMEKAGDQFKYVLKKKEYYPALVNLGNIEFMHDDMEKALNYYRRADKIKPDQPFILVNMAKANHELENYGNVRELYARVEKIDPALAKKYSYLGTMKGDLDKGRASDAKRIKKQMLWYDSSEEGD
;
A
#
# COMPACT_ATOMS: atom_id res chain seq x y z
N MET A 1 22.22 61.05 -20.03
CA MET A 1 21.59 59.71 -20.09
C MET A 1 20.05 59.88 -20.06
N HIS A 2 19.47 60.61 -21.02
CA HIS A 2 18.06 61.04 -20.95
C HIS A 2 17.39 61.29 -22.33
N GLU A 3 17.87 60.65 -23.40
CA GLU A 3 17.23 60.74 -24.74
C GLU A 3 16.79 59.39 -25.30
N ALA A 4 17.17 58.26 -24.69
CA ALA A 4 16.79 56.94 -25.16
C ALA A 4 15.35 56.52 -24.78
N TRP A 5 14.69 57.28 -23.89
CA TRP A 5 13.36 56.94 -23.35
C TRP A 5 12.21 57.71 -24.00
N SER A 6 12.49 58.59 -24.96
CA SER A 6 11.47 59.30 -25.73
C SER A 6 11.01 58.53 -26.97
N LEU A 7 11.77 57.52 -27.42
CA LEU A 7 11.47 56.75 -28.64
C LEU A 7 10.67 55.46 -28.40
N TYR A 8 10.71 54.93 -27.17
CA TYR A 8 9.93 53.77 -26.77
C TYR A 8 9.08 54.18 -25.57
N GLU A 9 7.81 54.51 -25.81
CA GLU A 9 6.82 54.42 -24.74
C GLU A 9 6.92 53.00 -24.16
N PRO A 10 7.16 52.81 -22.85
CA PRO A 10 6.92 51.50 -22.27
C PRO A 10 5.46 51.20 -22.56
N VAL A 11 5.19 50.09 -23.25
CA VAL A 11 3.86 49.49 -23.33
C VAL A 11 3.46 49.10 -21.90
N GLY A 12 3.06 50.11 -21.14
CA GLY A 12 2.37 49.96 -19.90
C GLY A 12 1.11 49.23 -20.26
N TYR A 13 1.05 47.95 -19.89
CA TYR A 13 -0.18 47.19 -19.81
C TYR A 13 -1.26 48.14 -19.34
N SER A 14 -2.21 48.46 -20.23
CA SER A 14 -3.40 49.18 -19.84
C SER A 14 -3.99 48.40 -18.68
N GLN A 15 -4.17 49.10 -17.56
CA GLN A 15 -4.74 48.58 -16.33
C GLN A 15 -6.22 48.21 -16.56
N GLY A 16 -6.48 47.18 -17.35
CA GLY A 16 -7.55 46.26 -17.04
C GLY A 16 -7.03 45.46 -15.85
N GLN A 17 -7.57 45.71 -14.66
CA GLN A 17 -7.44 44.76 -13.56
C GLN A 17 -8.03 43.44 -14.04
N ALA A 18 -7.21 42.60 -14.67
CA ALA A 18 -7.52 41.20 -14.84
C ALA A 18 -7.50 40.64 -13.42
N SER A 19 -8.63 40.74 -12.72
CA SER A 19 -8.83 40.04 -11.48
C SER A 19 -8.73 38.56 -11.84
N ILE A 20 -7.60 37.94 -11.51
CA ILE A 20 -7.47 36.49 -11.63
C ILE A 20 -8.40 35.94 -10.55
N THR A 21 -9.64 35.66 -10.94
CA THR A 21 -10.57 34.91 -10.12
C THR A 21 -10.11 33.47 -10.15
N LEU A 22 -9.54 33.01 -9.04
CA LEU A 22 -9.19 31.61 -8.87
C LEU A 22 -10.48 30.77 -8.99
N PRO A 23 -10.43 29.61 -9.67
CA PRO A 23 -11.56 28.69 -9.69
C PRO A 23 -11.90 28.25 -8.26
N PRO A 24 -13.15 27.83 -7.99
CA PRO A 24 -13.53 27.27 -6.71
C PRO A 24 -12.59 26.12 -6.31
N GLU A 25 -12.30 26.01 -5.01
CA GLU A 25 -11.39 25.00 -4.45
C GLU A 25 -11.76 23.58 -4.93
N GLU A 26 -13.06 23.24 -4.90
CA GLU A 26 -13.58 21.96 -5.40
C GLU A 26 -13.23 21.70 -6.88
N THR A 27 -13.28 22.73 -7.73
CA THR A 27 -12.91 22.59 -9.16
C THR A 27 -11.42 22.36 -9.33
N LEU A 28 -10.61 23.03 -8.52
CA LEU A 28 -9.16 22.85 -8.52
C LEU A 28 -8.76 21.46 -8.00
N GLU A 29 -9.40 21.00 -6.92
CA GLU A 29 -9.21 19.67 -6.35
C GLU A 29 -9.56 18.58 -7.36
N ASN A 30 -10.71 18.67 -8.01
CA ASN A 30 -11.13 17.70 -9.02
C ASN A 30 -10.17 17.67 -10.21
N ALA A 31 -9.82 18.85 -10.77
CA ALA A 31 -8.88 18.93 -11.89
C ALA A 31 -7.49 18.38 -11.52
N TYR A 32 -7.03 18.66 -10.30
CA TYR A 32 -5.77 18.11 -9.78
C TYR A 32 -5.84 16.59 -9.61
N SER A 33 -6.92 16.07 -9.04
CA SER A 33 -7.15 14.63 -8.87
C SER A 33 -7.21 13.90 -10.21
N ASP A 34 -7.87 14.47 -11.21
CA ASP A 34 -7.97 13.90 -12.56
C ASP A 34 -6.60 13.88 -13.26
N GLU A 35 -5.87 14.99 -13.22
CA GLU A 35 -4.52 15.07 -13.80
C GLU A 35 -3.56 14.10 -13.11
N LEU A 36 -3.62 14.01 -11.78
CA LEU A 36 -2.82 13.07 -11.00
C LEU A 36 -3.18 11.62 -11.37
N ALA A 37 -4.47 11.30 -11.52
CA ALA A 37 -4.91 9.97 -11.92
C ALA A 37 -4.44 9.62 -13.34
N MET A 38 -4.50 10.56 -14.28
CA MET A 38 -4.03 10.40 -15.65
C MET A 38 -2.51 10.22 -15.72
N SER A 39 -1.75 11.03 -14.97
CA SER A 39 -0.30 10.91 -14.87
C SER A 39 0.12 9.56 -14.26
N ILE A 40 -0.54 9.15 -13.17
CA ILE A 40 -0.33 7.83 -12.55
C ILE A 40 -0.65 6.71 -13.54
N SER A 41 -1.77 6.79 -14.27
CA SER A 41 -2.15 5.74 -15.22
C SER A 41 -1.12 5.64 -16.34
N ALA A 42 -0.69 6.76 -16.92
CA ALA A 42 0.32 6.78 -17.96
C ALA A 42 1.65 6.15 -17.52
N GLU A 43 2.11 6.46 -16.31
CA GLU A 43 3.36 5.95 -15.74
C GLU A 43 3.33 4.44 -15.53
N ILE A 44 2.23 3.92 -14.96
CA ILE A 44 2.15 2.49 -14.60
C ILE A 44 1.67 1.60 -15.74
N GLU A 45 0.91 2.13 -16.71
CA GLU A 45 0.32 1.34 -17.80
C GLU A 45 1.38 0.66 -18.65
N THR A 46 2.44 1.38 -19.01
CA THR A 46 3.57 0.82 -19.78
C THR A 46 4.23 -0.32 -19.01
N GLN A 47 4.52 -0.11 -17.71
CA GLN A 47 5.14 -1.12 -16.85
C GLN A 47 4.24 -2.37 -16.72
N ILE A 48 2.94 -2.16 -16.53
CA ILE A 48 1.96 -3.25 -16.39
C ILE A 48 1.79 -4.00 -17.72
N ALA A 49 1.77 -3.31 -18.85
CA ALA A 49 1.67 -3.93 -20.17
C ALA A 49 2.87 -4.84 -20.43
N GLU A 50 4.08 -4.40 -20.11
CA GLU A 50 5.28 -5.23 -20.20
C GLU A 50 5.22 -6.46 -19.29
N LEU A 51 4.78 -6.29 -18.04
CA LEU A 51 4.62 -7.41 -17.10
C LEU A 51 3.54 -8.41 -17.58
N LYS A 52 2.42 -7.93 -18.13
CA LYS A 52 1.38 -8.77 -18.74
C LYS A 52 1.91 -9.55 -19.95
N LYS A 53 2.73 -8.91 -20.79
CA LYS A 53 3.42 -9.57 -21.91
C LYS A 53 4.34 -10.67 -21.40
N LYS A 54 5.19 -10.36 -20.41
CA LYS A 54 6.07 -11.35 -19.76
C LYS A 54 5.28 -12.52 -19.15
N ALA A 55 4.16 -12.25 -18.48
CA ALA A 55 3.31 -13.30 -17.88
C ALA A 55 2.62 -14.22 -18.91
N SER A 56 2.49 -13.78 -20.15
CA SER A 56 1.91 -14.55 -21.25
C SER A 56 2.94 -15.39 -21.99
N ASP A 57 4.22 -15.01 -21.93
CA ASP A 57 5.32 -15.72 -22.56
C ASP A 57 5.68 -17.02 -21.82
N ARG A 58 5.81 -18.13 -22.57
CA ARG A 58 6.17 -19.45 -22.07
C ARG A 58 7.51 -19.45 -21.31
N LYS A 59 8.45 -18.56 -21.69
CA LYS A 59 9.74 -18.40 -21.01
C LYS A 59 9.57 -18.09 -19.52
N TYR A 60 8.53 -17.37 -19.13
CA TYR A 60 8.28 -16.97 -17.75
C TYR A 60 7.26 -17.86 -17.03
N LYS A 61 6.93 -19.05 -17.56
CA LYS A 61 5.92 -19.94 -16.96
C LYS A 61 6.14 -20.19 -15.46
N LYS A 62 7.39 -20.42 -15.04
CA LYS A 62 7.77 -20.62 -13.62
C LYS A 62 7.59 -19.36 -12.76
N LYS A 63 7.89 -18.18 -13.33
CA LYS A 63 7.79 -16.86 -12.66
C LYS A 63 6.43 -16.18 -12.88
N LYS A 64 5.46 -16.85 -13.51
CA LYS A 64 4.18 -16.24 -13.91
C LYS A 64 3.41 -15.69 -12.70
N MET A 65 3.36 -16.43 -11.59
CA MET A 65 2.65 -15.97 -10.38
C MET A 65 3.35 -14.79 -9.73
N ALA A 66 4.68 -14.81 -9.68
CA ALA A 66 5.51 -13.69 -9.21
C ALA A 66 5.22 -12.41 -10.01
N ILE A 67 5.24 -12.50 -11.35
CA ILE A 67 4.94 -11.37 -12.24
C ILE A 67 3.51 -10.86 -12.04
N LEU A 68 2.52 -11.77 -11.93
CA LEU A 68 1.13 -11.36 -11.70
C LEU A 68 0.93 -10.71 -10.33
N ASN A 69 1.62 -11.18 -9.29
CA ASN A 69 1.63 -10.55 -7.97
C ASN A 69 2.27 -9.17 -8.03
N ARG A 70 3.39 -9.02 -8.77
CA ARG A 70 4.07 -7.73 -8.94
C ARG A 70 3.20 -6.67 -9.62
N ILE A 71 2.32 -7.06 -10.55
CA ILE A 71 1.31 -6.13 -11.10
C ILE A 71 0.40 -5.61 -9.97
N GLY A 72 -0.04 -6.49 -9.08
CA GLY A 72 -0.86 -6.10 -7.92
C GLY A 72 -0.12 -5.18 -6.96
N THR A 73 1.15 -5.45 -6.67
CA THR A 73 1.97 -4.58 -5.79
C THR A 73 2.23 -3.22 -6.41
N ILE A 74 2.37 -3.12 -7.74
CA ILE A 74 2.43 -1.83 -8.44
C ILE A 74 1.13 -1.07 -8.23
N TYR A 75 -0.04 -1.65 -8.52
CA TYR A 75 -1.32 -0.98 -8.26
C TYR A 75 -1.42 -0.48 -6.82
N ALA A 76 -1.04 -1.32 -5.86
CA ALA A 76 -1.13 -0.99 -4.44
C ALA A 76 -0.18 0.14 -4.02
N ARG A 77 1.04 0.19 -4.56
CA ARG A 77 2.00 1.28 -4.32
C ARG A 77 1.52 2.63 -4.84
N TYR A 78 0.72 2.62 -5.91
CA TYR A 78 0.11 3.81 -6.51
C TYR A 78 -1.28 4.13 -5.95
N GLY A 79 -1.69 3.51 -4.84
CA GLY A 79 -2.98 3.81 -4.20
C GLY A 79 -4.19 3.15 -4.84
N LEU A 80 -4.01 2.39 -5.93
CA LEU A 80 -5.09 1.74 -6.69
C LEU A 80 -5.51 0.42 -6.03
N MET A 81 -6.07 0.50 -4.81
CA MET A 81 -6.33 -0.65 -3.94
C MET A 81 -7.33 -1.64 -4.54
N GLU A 82 -8.37 -1.17 -5.23
CA GLU A 82 -9.33 -2.08 -5.89
C GLU A 82 -8.66 -2.91 -7.01
N LYS A 83 -7.90 -2.24 -7.90
CA LYS A 83 -7.15 -2.93 -8.98
C LYS A 83 -6.13 -3.91 -8.41
N ALA A 84 -5.47 -3.55 -7.29
CA ALA A 84 -4.55 -4.44 -6.59
C ALA A 84 -5.27 -5.68 -6.05
N GLY A 85 -6.40 -5.48 -5.35
CA GLY A 85 -7.23 -6.54 -4.81
C GLY A 85 -7.71 -7.51 -5.87
N ASP A 86 -8.23 -7.01 -7.00
CA ASP A 86 -8.66 -7.83 -8.13
C ASP A 86 -7.52 -8.63 -8.74
N GLN A 87 -6.35 -8.03 -8.88
CA GLN A 87 -5.17 -8.70 -9.40
C GLN A 87 -4.68 -9.81 -8.46
N PHE A 88 -4.66 -9.59 -7.15
CA PHE A 88 -4.29 -10.63 -6.19
C PHE A 88 -5.35 -11.74 -6.14
N LYS A 89 -6.65 -11.41 -6.18
CA LYS A 89 -7.74 -12.40 -6.28
C LYS A 89 -7.60 -13.23 -7.56
N TYR A 90 -7.20 -12.62 -8.68
CA TYR A 90 -6.92 -13.32 -9.93
C TYR A 90 -5.78 -14.33 -9.79
N VAL A 91 -4.71 -14.00 -9.05
CA VAL A 91 -3.63 -14.95 -8.74
C VAL A 91 -4.17 -16.12 -7.92
N LEU A 92 -4.94 -15.85 -6.86
CA LEU A 92 -5.47 -16.88 -5.96
C LEU A 92 -6.49 -17.80 -6.62
N LYS A 93 -7.24 -17.33 -7.63
CA LYS A 93 -8.12 -18.18 -8.45
C LYS A 93 -7.35 -19.30 -9.18
N LYS A 94 -6.06 -19.13 -9.43
CA LYS A 94 -5.22 -20.11 -10.15
C LYS A 94 -4.47 -21.04 -9.20
N LYS A 95 -3.95 -20.48 -8.10
CA LYS A 95 -3.17 -21.21 -7.11
C LYS A 95 -3.13 -20.40 -5.82
N GLU A 96 -3.22 -21.09 -4.69
CA GLU A 96 -2.81 -20.53 -3.40
C GLU A 96 -1.35 -20.05 -3.48
N TYR A 97 -1.17 -18.74 -3.46
CA TYR A 97 0.12 -18.10 -3.66
C TYR A 97 0.42 -17.19 -2.48
N TYR A 98 1.47 -17.56 -1.74
CA TYR A 98 1.83 -16.94 -0.48
C TYR A 98 1.88 -15.40 -0.55
N PRO A 99 2.66 -14.76 -1.46
CA PRO A 99 2.66 -13.29 -1.59
C PRO A 99 1.28 -12.66 -1.79
N ALA A 100 0.42 -13.27 -2.63
CA ALA A 100 -0.89 -12.73 -2.93
C ALA A 100 -1.85 -12.83 -1.73
N LEU A 101 -1.73 -13.89 -0.91
CA LEU A 101 -2.47 -14.01 0.35
C LEU A 101 -2.07 -12.92 1.33
N VAL A 102 -0.76 -12.69 1.51
CA VAL A 102 -0.26 -11.64 2.41
C VAL A 102 -0.78 -10.28 1.96
N ASN A 103 -0.68 -9.99 0.66
CA ASN A 103 -1.12 -8.70 0.12
C ASN A 103 -2.63 -8.49 0.22
N LEU A 104 -3.45 -9.53 0.03
CA LEU A 104 -4.89 -9.42 0.26
C LEU A 104 -5.21 -9.24 1.75
N GLY A 105 -4.53 -9.96 2.65
CA GLY A 105 -4.67 -9.73 4.08
C GLY A 105 -4.34 -8.29 4.47
N ASN A 106 -3.29 -7.72 3.85
CA ASN A 106 -2.90 -6.32 4.05
C ASN A 106 -3.99 -5.35 3.55
N ILE A 107 -4.60 -5.61 2.38
CA ILE A 107 -5.71 -4.80 1.85
C ILE A 107 -6.92 -4.84 2.78
N GLU A 108 -7.35 -6.02 3.21
CA GLU A 108 -8.50 -6.15 4.12
C GLU A 108 -8.23 -5.50 5.48
N PHE A 109 -6.99 -5.60 5.98
CA PHE A 109 -6.57 -4.89 7.20
C PHE A 109 -6.68 -3.36 7.03
N MET A 110 -6.31 -2.83 5.87
CA MET A 110 -6.46 -1.40 5.59
C MET A 110 -7.93 -0.98 5.52
N HIS A 111 -8.80 -1.85 5.00
CA HIS A 111 -10.26 -1.66 4.95
C HIS A 111 -10.99 -1.91 6.29
N ASP A 112 -10.27 -2.14 7.39
CA ASP A 112 -10.82 -2.48 8.70
C ASP A 112 -11.56 -3.84 8.78
N ASP A 113 -11.46 -4.68 7.75
CA ASP A 113 -12.01 -6.04 7.79
C ASP A 113 -10.96 -7.02 8.36
N MET A 114 -10.80 -6.96 9.69
CA MET A 114 -9.80 -7.74 10.41
C MET A 114 -10.05 -9.25 10.33
N GLU A 115 -11.31 -9.67 10.23
CA GLU A 115 -11.69 -11.08 10.09
C GLU A 115 -11.25 -11.64 8.72
N LYS A 116 -11.51 -10.91 7.63
CA LYS A 116 -10.99 -11.31 6.30
C LYS A 116 -9.47 -11.23 6.26
N ALA A 117 -8.86 -10.22 6.88
CA ALA A 117 -7.40 -10.12 6.98
C ALA A 117 -6.81 -11.37 7.64
N LEU A 118 -7.36 -11.78 8.79
CA LEU A 118 -6.97 -13.01 9.48
C LEU A 118 -7.20 -14.27 8.64
N ASN A 119 -8.28 -14.35 7.87
CA ASN A 119 -8.50 -15.47 6.96
C ASN A 119 -7.36 -15.62 5.95
N TYR A 120 -6.97 -14.53 5.30
CA TYR A 120 -5.87 -14.53 4.34
C TYR A 120 -4.52 -14.81 5.00
N TYR A 121 -4.21 -14.22 6.15
CA TYR A 121 -2.97 -14.49 6.87
C TYR A 121 -2.88 -15.93 7.37
N ARG A 122 -3.96 -16.52 7.89
CA ARG A 122 -3.99 -17.94 8.29
C ARG A 122 -3.75 -18.86 7.09
N ARG A 123 -4.28 -18.53 5.92
CA ARG A 123 -3.98 -19.27 4.68
C ARG A 123 -2.51 -19.12 4.28
N ALA A 124 -1.91 -17.94 4.45
CA ALA A 124 -0.49 -17.72 4.19
C ALA A 124 0.39 -18.53 5.15
N ASP A 125 0.07 -18.55 6.44
CA ASP A 125 0.75 -19.34 7.48
C ASP A 125 0.66 -20.85 7.20
N LYS A 126 -0.46 -21.34 6.63
CA LYS A 126 -0.54 -22.75 6.16
C LYS A 126 0.45 -23.09 5.05
N ILE A 127 0.82 -22.13 4.19
CA ILE A 127 1.79 -22.37 3.10
C ILE A 127 3.22 -22.26 3.63
N LYS A 128 3.49 -21.21 4.41
CA LYS A 128 4.78 -20.98 5.05
C LYS A 128 4.54 -20.75 6.55
N PRO A 129 4.58 -21.82 7.36
CA PRO A 129 4.36 -21.72 8.79
C PRO A 129 5.45 -20.89 9.46
N ASP A 130 5.09 -20.28 10.59
CA ASP A 130 6.03 -19.62 11.51
C ASP A 130 6.85 -18.49 10.89
N GLN A 131 6.32 -17.85 9.84
CA GLN A 131 6.93 -16.65 9.28
C GLN A 131 6.70 -15.46 10.24
N PRO A 132 7.75 -14.88 10.86
CA PRO A 132 7.59 -13.92 11.95
C PRO A 132 6.73 -12.71 11.58
N PHE A 133 6.86 -12.21 10.34
CA PHE A 133 6.06 -11.08 9.88
C PHE A 133 4.57 -11.41 9.68
N ILE A 134 4.24 -12.66 9.34
CA ILE A 134 2.84 -13.13 9.27
C ILE A 134 2.25 -13.23 10.67
N LEU A 135 3.00 -13.78 11.62
CA LEU A 135 2.59 -13.84 13.02
C LEU A 135 2.35 -12.44 13.58
N VAL A 136 3.21 -11.46 13.25
CA VAL A 136 3.00 -10.04 13.60
C VAL A 136 1.74 -9.49 12.94
N ASN A 137 1.49 -9.74 11.65
CA ASN A 137 0.29 -9.26 10.97
C ASN A 137 -1.00 -9.86 11.55
N MET A 138 -0.98 -11.14 11.91
CA MET A 138 -2.08 -11.79 12.63
C MET A 138 -2.25 -11.21 14.04
N ALA A 139 -1.17 -10.93 14.75
CA ALA A 139 -1.21 -10.32 16.08
C ALA A 139 -1.80 -8.89 16.02
N LYS A 140 -1.41 -8.10 15.01
CA LYS A 140 -2.00 -6.78 14.75
C LYS A 140 -3.50 -6.86 14.49
N ALA A 141 -3.93 -7.76 13.60
CA ALA A 141 -5.36 -7.93 13.32
C ALA A 141 -6.15 -8.41 14.55
N ASN A 142 -5.58 -9.32 15.36
CA ASN A 142 -6.20 -9.71 16.64
C ASN A 142 -6.19 -8.58 17.68
N HIS A 143 -5.19 -7.70 17.66
CA HIS A 143 -5.14 -6.53 18.55
C HIS A 143 -6.29 -5.55 18.24
N GLU A 144 -6.55 -5.27 16.96
CA GLU A 144 -7.67 -4.45 16.51
C GLU A 144 -9.04 -5.07 16.85
N LEU A 145 -9.11 -6.42 16.88
CA LEU A 145 -10.29 -7.18 17.34
C LEU A 145 -10.35 -7.38 18.86
N GLU A 146 -9.40 -6.82 19.63
CA GLU A 146 -9.29 -7.01 21.08
C GLU A 146 -9.13 -8.48 21.55
N ASN A 147 -8.71 -9.37 20.65
CA ASN A 147 -8.47 -10.79 20.91
C ASN A 147 -7.10 -11.02 21.58
N TYR A 148 -6.92 -10.45 22.77
CA TYR A 148 -5.63 -10.36 23.47
C TYR A 148 -4.99 -11.71 23.85
N GLY A 149 -5.80 -12.77 24.01
CA GLY A 149 -5.27 -14.12 24.17
C GLY A 149 -4.44 -14.57 22.97
N ASN A 150 -5.00 -14.43 21.76
CA ASN A 150 -4.31 -14.75 20.51
C ASN A 150 -3.10 -13.84 20.29
N VAL A 151 -3.20 -12.56 20.64
CA VAL A 151 -2.05 -11.64 20.50
C VAL A 151 -0.88 -12.09 21.35
N ARG A 152 -1.12 -12.47 22.60
CA ARG A 152 -0.06 -12.98 23.50
C ARG A 152 0.62 -14.23 22.93
N GLU A 153 -0.17 -15.18 22.45
CA GLU A 153 0.36 -16.43 21.87
C GLU A 153 1.19 -16.17 20.61
N LEU A 154 0.67 -15.35 19.69
CA LEU A 154 1.37 -14.99 18.46
C LEU A 154 2.64 -14.18 18.74
N TYR A 155 2.58 -13.20 19.63
CA TYR A 155 3.73 -12.38 20.00
C TYR A 155 4.82 -13.21 20.68
N ALA A 156 4.47 -14.14 21.58
CA ALA A 156 5.43 -15.05 22.19
C ALA A 156 6.13 -15.95 21.15
N ARG A 157 5.41 -16.38 20.10
CA ARG A 157 6.02 -17.10 18.97
C ARG A 157 7.00 -16.21 18.20
N VAL A 158 6.63 -14.96 17.91
CA VAL A 158 7.53 -13.99 17.26
C VAL A 158 8.79 -13.78 18.10
N GLU A 159 8.65 -13.57 19.41
CA GLU A 159 9.79 -13.38 20.33
C GLU A 159 10.75 -14.57 20.34
N LYS A 160 10.22 -15.79 20.22
CA LYS A 160 11.04 -17.01 20.13
C LYS A 160 11.79 -17.13 18.80
N ILE A 161 11.16 -16.74 17.68
CA ILE A 161 11.70 -16.95 16.33
C ILE A 161 12.61 -15.77 15.92
N ASP A 162 12.15 -14.55 16.15
CA ASP A 162 12.84 -13.31 15.82
C ASP A 162 12.66 -12.27 16.94
N PRO A 163 13.55 -12.28 17.94
CA PRO A 163 13.52 -11.33 19.05
C PRO A 163 13.65 -9.86 18.61
N ALA A 164 14.37 -9.58 17.52
CA ALA A 164 14.57 -8.23 17.02
C ALA A 164 13.28 -7.67 16.44
N LEU A 165 12.54 -8.49 15.68
CA LEU A 165 11.22 -8.15 15.18
C LEU A 165 10.22 -7.99 16.33
N ALA A 166 10.22 -8.89 17.32
CA ALA A 166 9.37 -8.75 18.50
C ALA A 166 9.60 -7.40 19.20
N LYS A 167 10.87 -7.02 19.41
CA LYS A 167 11.23 -5.72 20.01
C LYS A 167 10.69 -4.53 19.21
N LYS A 168 10.69 -4.60 17.87
CA LYS A 168 10.08 -3.56 17.01
C LYS A 168 8.57 -3.42 17.22
N TYR A 169 7.89 -4.50 17.59
CA TYR A 169 6.45 -4.54 17.82
C TYR A 169 6.10 -4.78 19.31
N SER A 170 6.93 -4.28 20.23
CA SER A 170 6.79 -4.53 21.67
C SER A 170 5.44 -4.11 22.26
N TYR A 171 4.76 -3.13 21.64
CA TYR A 171 3.41 -2.72 22.04
C TYR A 171 2.38 -3.86 21.98
N LEU A 172 2.59 -4.86 21.11
CA LEU A 172 1.75 -6.06 21.05
C LEU A 172 1.96 -6.96 22.28
N GLY A 173 3.10 -6.88 22.95
CA GLY A 173 3.42 -7.64 24.18
C GLY A 173 3.01 -6.92 25.47
N THR A 174 2.99 -5.58 25.49
CA THR A 174 2.69 -4.77 26.68
C THR A 174 1.20 -4.41 26.77
N MET A 175 0.34 -5.39 27.06
CA MET A 175 -1.13 -5.22 27.00
C MET A 175 -1.82 -4.70 28.27
N LYS A 176 -1.11 -4.17 29.27
CA LYS A 176 -1.72 -3.91 30.60
C LYS A 176 -1.76 -2.45 31.08
N GLY A 177 -1.20 -1.48 30.36
CA GLY A 177 -0.95 -0.14 30.92
C GLY A 177 -1.76 1.03 30.35
N ASP A 178 -1.68 1.27 29.03
CA ASP A 178 -1.93 2.61 28.47
C ASP A 178 -2.91 2.63 27.28
N LEU A 179 -3.91 1.73 27.30
CA LEU A 179 -4.69 1.37 26.10
C LEU A 179 -5.67 2.43 25.56
N ASP A 180 -5.98 3.51 26.28
CA ASP A 180 -7.07 4.41 25.85
C ASP A 180 -6.64 5.62 25.01
N LYS A 181 -5.34 5.95 24.92
CA LYS A 181 -4.89 7.17 24.21
C LYS A 181 -4.04 6.93 22.95
N GLY A 182 -3.53 5.70 22.74
CA GLY A 182 -2.63 5.37 21.61
C GLY A 182 -3.26 4.67 20.40
N ARG A 183 -4.46 4.07 20.57
CA ARG A 183 -5.07 3.17 19.55
C ARG A 183 -5.24 3.84 18.18
N ALA A 184 -5.79 5.05 18.14
CA ALA A 184 -6.06 5.74 16.88
C ALA A 184 -4.78 6.21 16.15
N SER A 185 -3.76 6.65 16.89
CA SER A 185 -2.47 7.05 16.29
C SER A 185 -1.69 5.85 15.78
N ASP A 186 -1.75 4.72 16.50
CA ASP A 186 -1.00 3.52 16.17
C ASP A 186 -1.62 2.80 14.98
N ALA A 187 -2.95 2.64 14.91
CA ALA A 187 -3.64 2.02 13.78
C ALA A 187 -3.37 2.77 12.46
N LYS A 188 -3.45 4.11 12.48
CA LYS A 188 -3.12 4.94 11.30
C LYS A 188 -1.66 4.81 10.89
N ARG A 189 -0.72 4.80 11.85
CA ARG A 189 0.70 4.60 11.58
C ARG A 189 0.97 3.22 10.98
N ILE A 190 0.31 2.18 11.50
CA ILE A 190 0.42 0.80 11.05
C ILE A 190 -0.06 0.66 9.61
N LYS A 191 -1.24 1.21 9.26
CA LYS A 191 -1.77 1.17 7.89
C LYS A 191 -0.87 1.90 6.90
N LYS A 192 -0.28 3.03 7.30
CA LYS A 192 0.66 3.81 6.46
C LYS A 192 2.00 3.10 6.19
N GLN A 193 2.42 2.21 7.08
CA GLN A 193 3.67 1.44 6.95
C GLN A 193 3.47 0.06 6.32
N MET A 194 2.30 -0.22 5.75
CA MET A 194 2.01 -1.54 5.18
C MET A 194 2.95 -1.81 3.99
N LEU A 195 3.75 -2.88 4.11
CA LEU A 195 4.69 -3.31 3.08
C LEU A 195 4.00 -4.30 2.13
N TRP A 196 4.08 -4.02 0.83
CA TRP A 196 3.58 -4.92 -0.22
C TRP A 196 4.60 -6.00 -0.52
N TYR A 197 4.21 -7.25 -0.34
CA TYR A 197 5.07 -8.41 -0.48
C TYR A 197 5.26 -8.77 -1.96
N ASP A 198 6.48 -8.62 -2.47
CA ASP A 198 6.88 -9.14 -3.77
C ASP A 198 7.74 -10.38 -3.60
N SER A 199 7.40 -11.43 -4.33
CA SER A 199 8.18 -12.65 -4.47
C SER A 199 9.62 -12.46 -4.94
N SER A 200 9.99 -11.28 -5.45
CA SER A 200 11.39 -10.98 -5.82
C SER A 200 12.33 -10.81 -4.64
N GLU A 201 11.80 -10.70 -3.41
CA GLU A 201 12.62 -10.64 -2.19
C GLU A 201 13.05 -12.03 -1.69
N GLU A 202 12.45 -13.09 -2.23
CA GLU A 202 12.89 -14.46 -1.98
C GLU A 202 13.86 -14.85 -3.10
N GLY A 203 15.15 -14.66 -2.83
CA GLY A 203 16.25 -15.03 -3.71
C GLY A 203 16.28 -16.53 -4.03
N ASP A 204 16.68 -16.78 -5.28
CA ASP A 204 17.08 -18.03 -5.97
C ASP A 204 16.03 -19.11 -6.30
#